data_AF-A0A2D3VK42-F1
#
_entry.id   AF-A0A2D3VK42-F1
#
_cell.length_a   1.000
_cell.length_b   1.000
_cell.length_c   1.000
_cell.angle_alpha   90.00
_cell.angle_beta   90.00
_cell.angle_gamma   90.00
#
_symmetry.space_group_name_H-M   'P 1'
#
loop_
_entity.id
_entity.type
_entity.pdbx_description
1 polymer ?
#
loop_
_entity_poly.entity_id
_entity_poly.type
_entity_poly.pdbx_seq_one_letter_code
_entity_poly.pdbx_strand_id
1 'polypeptide(L)'
;MQSIDIFPWDDHFNTGIQTIDTQHRKLVAILNSLATKMAYGSHQEGLSGVFDELIEYTLYHFQTEEAIWSKYLADDSLDEEHKSVHQSFIDTALRLKSEQDSKPLSELADDTLGFLARWLASHILDTDRHMSYIVFALQNGKSLEEAKVEAQTQMSGSSRLLINIILSIYSTLSSNTLHLMRELKSHIFFEEKIKYQEKYRQFLFELSVSFINIPLHDLDTAIDEALEKMASFVGADRAYIFVYDVNAQTASNTYEWCGEDIIPQLKVLQELPLSLMPGWYETHSRGEDIFIEDVTALPEGSL
;
A
#
# COMPACT_ATOMS: atom_id res chain seq x y z
N MET A 1 -18.37 2.21 1.12
CA MET A 1 -16.95 1.82 0.93
C MET A 1 -16.34 2.86 0.01
N GLN A 2 -15.21 3.47 0.37
CA GLN A 2 -14.53 4.43 -0.51
C GLN A 2 -13.90 3.67 -1.69
N SER A 3 -14.07 4.16 -2.91
CA SER A 3 -13.55 3.56 -4.14
C SER A 3 -12.75 4.59 -4.93
N ILE A 4 -11.65 4.16 -5.55
CA ILE A 4 -10.85 4.97 -6.46
C ILE A 4 -11.16 4.55 -7.89
N ASP A 5 -11.67 5.48 -8.69
CA ASP A 5 -11.85 5.31 -10.13
C ASP A 5 -10.68 5.95 -10.87
N ILE A 6 -9.62 5.17 -11.09
CA ILE A 6 -8.47 5.64 -11.88
C ILE A 6 -8.74 5.63 -13.38
N PHE A 7 -9.66 4.75 -13.80
CA PHE A 7 -10.18 4.71 -15.16
C PHE A 7 -11.72 4.72 -15.08
N PRO A 8 -12.37 5.89 -15.23
CA PRO A 8 -13.83 5.93 -15.40
C PRO A 8 -14.21 5.39 -16.78
N TRP A 9 -15.02 4.34 -16.86
CA TRP A 9 -15.45 3.84 -18.15
C TRP A 9 -16.45 4.79 -18.82
N ASP A 10 -16.33 4.96 -20.15
CA ASP A 10 -17.30 5.68 -20.97
C ASP A 10 -17.63 4.87 -22.25
N ASP A 11 -18.85 4.95 -22.75
CA ASP A 11 -19.29 4.20 -23.93
C ASP A 11 -18.55 4.61 -25.22
N HIS A 12 -17.89 5.77 -25.24
CA HIS A 12 -16.99 6.17 -26.32
C HIS A 12 -15.69 5.34 -26.39
N PHE A 13 -15.46 4.40 -25.47
CA PHE A 13 -14.43 3.36 -25.56
C PHE A 13 -14.90 2.10 -26.28
N ASN A 14 -16.20 1.94 -26.51
CA ASN A 14 -16.72 0.74 -27.15
C ASN A 14 -16.10 0.57 -28.56
N THR A 15 -15.70 -0.64 -28.88
CA THR A 15 -15.21 -1.04 -30.20
C THR A 15 -16.36 -1.38 -31.14
N GLY A 16 -17.56 -1.60 -30.58
CA GLY A 16 -18.76 -2.02 -31.30
C GLY A 16 -18.96 -3.54 -31.29
N ILE A 17 -18.00 -4.30 -30.74
CA ILE A 17 -18.10 -5.74 -30.55
C ILE A 17 -18.49 -5.99 -29.09
N GLN A 18 -19.77 -6.30 -28.86
CA GLN A 18 -20.36 -6.38 -27.51
C GLN A 18 -19.58 -7.26 -26.52
N THR A 19 -19.01 -8.37 -26.99
CA THR A 19 -18.23 -9.29 -26.15
C THR A 19 -16.94 -8.62 -25.66
N ILE A 20 -16.21 -7.95 -26.56
CA ILE A 20 -15.00 -7.18 -26.25
C ILE A 20 -15.34 -6.01 -25.32
N ASP A 21 -16.40 -5.25 -25.62
CA ASP A 21 -16.83 -4.11 -24.80
C ASP A 21 -17.19 -4.51 -23.37
N THR A 22 -17.82 -5.67 -23.21
CA THR A 22 -18.15 -6.23 -21.88
C THR A 22 -16.87 -6.63 -21.14
N GLN A 23 -15.90 -7.22 -21.85
CA GLN A 23 -14.62 -7.60 -21.27
C GLN A 23 -13.79 -6.39 -20.86
N HIS A 24 -13.72 -5.34 -21.68
CA HIS A 24 -13.03 -4.09 -21.34
C HIS A 24 -13.59 -3.44 -20.07
N ARG A 25 -14.92 -3.38 -19.92
CA ARG A 25 -15.55 -2.87 -18.68
C ARG A 25 -15.12 -3.64 -17.44
N LYS A 26 -15.02 -4.96 -17.54
CA LYS A 26 -14.57 -5.80 -16.43
C LYS A 26 -13.08 -5.60 -16.14
N LEU A 27 -12.23 -5.44 -17.16
CA LEU A 27 -10.82 -5.06 -16.97
C LEU A 27 -10.68 -3.73 -16.23
N VAL A 28 -11.46 -2.71 -16.64
CA VAL A 28 -11.48 -1.42 -15.96
C VAL A 28 -11.98 -1.55 -14.51
N ALA A 29 -13.00 -2.38 -14.26
CA ALA A 29 -13.46 -2.64 -12.90
C ALA A 29 -12.38 -3.31 -12.03
N ILE A 30 -11.60 -4.24 -12.57
CA ILE A 30 -10.47 -4.87 -11.87
C ILE A 30 -9.37 -3.82 -11.61
N LEU A 31 -9.05 -2.96 -12.58
CA LEU A 31 -8.09 -1.88 -12.42
C LEU A 31 -8.49 -0.89 -11.32
N ASN A 32 -9.76 -0.48 -11.25
CA ASN A 32 -10.26 0.40 -10.19
C ASN A 32 -10.28 -0.31 -8.81
N SER A 33 -10.53 -1.63 -8.79
CA SER A 33 -10.39 -2.45 -7.57
C SER A 33 -8.93 -2.49 -7.08
N LEU A 34 -7.98 -2.66 -8.00
CA LEU A 34 -6.55 -2.61 -7.70
C LEU A 34 -6.15 -1.24 -7.13
N ALA A 35 -6.57 -0.15 -7.78
CA ALA A 35 -6.32 1.22 -7.31
C ALA A 35 -6.88 1.46 -5.90
N THR A 36 -8.11 0.98 -5.64
CA THR A 36 -8.76 1.10 -4.33
C THR A 36 -7.98 0.35 -3.24
N LYS A 37 -7.53 -0.88 -3.52
CA LYS A 37 -6.71 -1.65 -2.56
C LYS A 37 -5.36 -1.00 -2.29
N MET A 38 -4.71 -0.43 -3.30
CA MET A 38 -3.44 0.27 -3.12
C MET A 38 -3.60 1.60 -2.36
N ALA A 39 -4.76 2.25 -2.48
CA ALA A 39 -5.05 3.50 -1.76
C ALA A 39 -5.40 3.29 -0.28
N TYR A 40 -6.24 2.29 0.02
CA TYR A 40 -6.87 2.13 1.34
C TYR A 40 -6.51 0.82 2.07
N GLY A 41 -5.81 -0.11 1.42
CA GLY A 41 -5.43 -1.38 2.03
C GLY A 41 -4.53 -1.16 3.24
N SER A 42 -4.91 -1.72 4.38
CA SER A 42 -4.15 -1.59 5.63
C SER A 42 -2.79 -2.30 5.57
N HIS A 43 -2.63 -3.32 4.73
CA HIS A 43 -1.38 -4.04 4.43
C HIS A 43 -1.49 -4.64 3.01
N GLN A 44 -0.41 -5.22 2.44
CA GLN A 44 -0.40 -5.88 1.12
C GLN A 44 -1.35 -7.10 1.00
N GLU A 45 -2.08 -7.43 2.07
CA GLU A 45 -3.04 -8.53 2.12
C GLU A 45 -4.08 -8.40 1.00
N GLY A 46 -4.18 -9.44 0.17
CA GLY A 46 -5.13 -9.49 -0.93
C GLY A 46 -4.78 -8.60 -2.12
N LEU A 47 -3.63 -7.91 -2.14
CA LEU A 47 -3.11 -7.22 -3.34
C LEU A 47 -2.73 -8.25 -4.42
N SER A 48 -1.98 -9.28 -4.02
CA SER A 48 -1.57 -10.37 -4.92
C SER A 48 -2.76 -11.05 -5.61
N GLY A 49 -3.86 -11.24 -4.87
CA GLY A 49 -5.08 -11.81 -5.43
C GLY A 49 -5.77 -10.94 -6.50
N VAL A 50 -5.65 -9.60 -6.44
CA VAL A 50 -6.17 -8.73 -7.51
C VAL A 50 -5.26 -8.69 -8.71
N PHE A 51 -3.94 -8.79 -8.51
CA PHE A 51 -3.02 -9.01 -9.62
C PHE A 51 -3.30 -10.32 -10.35
N ASP A 52 -3.59 -11.40 -9.61
CA ASP A 52 -3.99 -12.67 -10.21
C ASP A 52 -5.28 -12.54 -11.03
N GLU A 53 -6.32 -11.92 -10.45
CA GLU A 53 -7.57 -11.66 -11.18
C GLU A 53 -7.33 -10.82 -12.45
N LEU A 54 -6.50 -9.77 -12.36
CA LEU A 54 -6.16 -8.91 -13.49
C LEU A 54 -5.49 -9.70 -14.61
N ILE A 55 -4.45 -10.48 -14.28
CA ILE A 55 -3.66 -11.23 -15.27
C ILE A 55 -4.51 -12.33 -15.90
N GLU A 56 -5.23 -13.11 -15.09
CA GLU A 56 -6.12 -14.17 -15.57
C GLU A 56 -7.20 -13.61 -16.51
N TYR A 57 -7.85 -12.52 -16.10
CA TYR A 57 -8.91 -11.92 -16.91
C TYR A 57 -8.37 -11.24 -18.18
N THR A 58 -7.17 -10.65 -18.12
CA THR A 58 -6.50 -10.10 -19.32
C THR A 58 -6.18 -11.22 -20.31
N LEU A 59 -5.61 -12.35 -19.84
CA LEU A 59 -5.33 -13.50 -20.70
C LEU A 59 -6.61 -14.04 -21.36
N TYR A 60 -7.70 -14.17 -20.60
CA TYR A 60 -8.99 -14.58 -21.14
C TYR A 60 -9.53 -13.61 -22.19
N HIS A 61 -9.40 -12.30 -21.94
CA HIS A 61 -9.81 -11.26 -22.87
C HIS A 61 -9.00 -11.33 -24.17
N PHE A 62 -7.66 -11.34 -24.09
CA PHE A 62 -6.78 -11.43 -25.25
C PHE A 62 -7.03 -12.70 -26.07
N GLN A 63 -7.24 -13.85 -25.43
CA GLN A 63 -7.61 -15.09 -26.13
C GLN A 63 -8.93 -14.96 -26.89
N THR A 64 -9.93 -14.29 -26.29
CA THR A 64 -11.22 -14.05 -26.94
C THR A 64 -11.05 -13.16 -28.16
N GLU A 65 -10.29 -12.10 -28.00
CA GLU A 65 -10.06 -11.09 -29.00
C GLU A 65 -9.23 -11.63 -30.18
N GLU A 66 -8.10 -12.30 -29.92
CA GLU A 66 -7.28 -12.96 -30.92
C GLU A 66 -8.07 -14.01 -31.71
N ALA A 67 -8.96 -14.76 -31.06
CA ALA A 67 -9.83 -15.71 -31.76
C ALA A 67 -10.80 -15.01 -32.75
N ILE A 68 -11.22 -13.79 -32.45
CA ILE A 68 -12.03 -12.97 -33.36
C ILE A 68 -11.16 -12.48 -34.52
N TRP A 69 -9.99 -11.91 -34.24
CA TRP A 69 -9.09 -11.35 -35.25
C TRP A 69 -8.55 -12.41 -36.20
N SER A 70 -8.02 -13.52 -35.69
CA SER A 70 -7.44 -14.60 -36.49
C SER A 70 -8.46 -15.22 -37.46
N LYS A 71 -9.77 -15.17 -37.16
CA LYS A 71 -10.81 -15.62 -38.10
C LYS A 71 -10.81 -14.84 -39.43
N TYR A 72 -10.40 -13.58 -39.38
CA TYR A 72 -10.41 -12.66 -40.52
C TYR A 72 -9.02 -12.28 -41.02
N LEU A 73 -8.00 -12.39 -40.17
CA LEU A 73 -6.66 -11.83 -40.37
C LEU A 73 -5.51 -12.83 -40.16
N ALA A 74 -5.77 -14.14 -40.05
CA ALA A 74 -4.73 -15.13 -39.71
C ALA A 74 -3.46 -15.12 -40.59
N ASP A 75 -3.56 -14.70 -41.85
CA ASP A 75 -2.41 -14.65 -42.78
C ASP A 75 -1.82 -13.23 -42.91
N ASP A 76 -2.24 -12.28 -42.07
CA ASP A 76 -1.85 -10.88 -42.10
C ASP A 76 -0.91 -10.50 -40.95
N SER A 77 0.06 -9.61 -41.20
CA SER A 77 1.02 -9.21 -40.16
C SER A 77 0.37 -8.53 -38.96
N LEU A 78 -0.82 -7.93 -39.14
CA LEU A 78 -1.57 -7.30 -38.05
C LEU A 78 -1.93 -8.28 -36.91
N ASP A 79 -2.25 -9.54 -37.22
CA ASP A 79 -2.60 -10.54 -36.21
C ASP A 79 -1.39 -10.91 -35.34
N GLU A 80 -0.23 -11.09 -35.97
CA GLU A 80 1.04 -11.38 -35.26
C GLU A 80 1.56 -10.18 -34.47
N GLU A 81 1.46 -8.97 -35.03
CA GLU A 81 1.83 -7.73 -34.33
C GLU A 81 0.96 -7.51 -33.09
N HIS A 82 -0.35 -7.78 -33.19
CA HIS A 82 -1.29 -7.64 -32.08
C HIS A 82 -0.99 -8.62 -30.93
N LYS A 83 -0.79 -9.91 -31.25
CA LYS A 83 -0.37 -10.94 -30.28
C LYS A 83 0.95 -10.60 -29.57
N SER A 84 1.90 -10.02 -30.30
CA SER A 84 3.18 -9.58 -29.72
C SER A 84 3.00 -8.44 -28.70
N VAL A 85 2.10 -7.50 -29.00
CA VAL A 85 1.74 -6.40 -28.07
C VAL A 85 1.05 -6.95 -26.82
N HIS A 86 0.13 -7.92 -26.96
CA HIS A 86 -0.49 -8.62 -25.83
C HIS A 86 0.53 -9.33 -24.95
N GLN A 87 1.45 -10.09 -25.55
CA GLN A 87 2.47 -10.80 -24.79
C GLN A 87 3.35 -9.82 -23.99
N SER A 88 3.75 -8.71 -24.61
CA SER A 88 4.54 -7.67 -23.94
C SER A 88 3.81 -7.04 -22.74
N PHE A 89 2.48 -6.90 -22.81
CA PHE A 89 1.66 -6.45 -21.70
C PHE A 89 1.65 -7.46 -20.55
N ILE A 90 1.43 -8.73 -20.85
CA ILE A 90 1.42 -9.81 -19.85
C ILE A 90 2.76 -9.92 -19.14
N ASP A 91 3.87 -9.89 -19.88
CA ASP A 91 5.22 -9.92 -19.32
C ASP A 91 5.45 -8.75 -18.34
N THR A 92 4.97 -7.56 -18.71
CA THR A 92 5.05 -6.37 -17.85
C THR A 92 4.18 -6.51 -16.60
N ALA A 93 2.95 -7.01 -16.73
CA ALA A 93 2.04 -7.23 -15.61
C ALA A 93 2.60 -8.26 -14.60
N LEU A 94 3.20 -9.35 -15.10
CA LEU A 94 3.87 -10.36 -14.27
C LEU A 94 5.08 -9.78 -13.54
N ARG A 95 5.90 -8.96 -14.24
CA ARG A 95 7.02 -8.25 -13.62
C ARG A 95 6.54 -7.35 -12.48
N LEU A 96 5.52 -6.52 -12.72
CA LEU A 96 4.95 -5.62 -11.70
C LEU A 96 4.41 -6.40 -10.50
N LYS A 97 3.73 -7.54 -10.75
CA LYS A 97 3.28 -8.44 -9.68
C LYS A 97 4.45 -8.95 -8.83
N SER A 98 5.56 -9.36 -9.46
CA SER A 98 6.74 -9.87 -8.74
C SER A 98 7.46 -8.81 -7.89
N GLU A 99 7.30 -7.54 -8.25
CA GLU A 99 7.87 -6.40 -7.53
C GLU A 99 7.05 -6.01 -6.29
N GLN A 100 5.87 -6.63 -6.07
CA GLN A 100 4.96 -6.23 -4.99
C GLN A 100 5.62 -6.34 -3.61
N ASP A 101 6.43 -7.37 -3.36
CA ASP A 101 7.01 -7.65 -2.05
C ASP A 101 8.35 -6.90 -1.84
N SER A 102 8.92 -6.32 -2.90
CA SER A 102 10.24 -5.67 -2.87
C SER A 102 10.19 -4.14 -2.92
N LYS A 103 9.11 -3.55 -3.46
CA LYS A 103 8.96 -2.09 -3.59
C LYS A 103 8.07 -1.49 -2.50
N PRO A 104 8.34 -0.24 -2.09
CA PRO A 104 7.38 0.55 -1.33
C PRO A 104 6.04 0.62 -2.09
N LEU A 105 4.92 0.42 -1.38
CA LEU A 105 3.59 0.38 -2.00
C LEU A 105 3.26 1.62 -2.85
N SER A 106 3.77 2.80 -2.47
CA SER A 106 3.58 4.04 -3.23
C SER A 106 4.28 4.01 -4.59
N GLU A 107 5.51 3.49 -4.64
CA GLU A 107 6.27 3.38 -5.89
C GLU A 107 5.66 2.32 -6.81
N LEU A 108 5.28 1.16 -6.23
CA LEU A 108 4.58 0.11 -6.95
C LEU A 108 3.25 0.61 -7.54
N ALA A 109 2.49 1.42 -6.81
CA ALA A 109 1.23 1.99 -7.27
C ALA A 109 1.42 2.91 -8.47
N ASP A 110 2.44 3.77 -8.44
CA ASP A 110 2.74 4.70 -9.53
C ASP A 110 3.12 3.96 -10.81
N ASP A 111 4.03 2.99 -10.69
CA ASP A 111 4.48 2.17 -11.81
C ASP A 111 3.32 1.35 -12.39
N THR A 112 2.59 0.65 -11.52
CA THR A 112 1.53 -0.28 -11.92
C THR A 112 0.33 0.45 -12.51
N LEU A 113 -0.31 1.31 -11.72
CA LEU A 113 -1.57 1.93 -12.12
C LEU A 113 -1.36 2.91 -13.26
N GLY A 114 -0.23 3.61 -13.27
CA GLY A 114 0.16 4.50 -14.37
C GLY A 114 0.37 3.73 -15.68
N PHE A 115 1.08 2.60 -15.64
CA PHE A 115 1.25 1.74 -16.81
C PHE A 115 -0.07 1.18 -17.31
N LEU A 116 -0.84 0.51 -16.43
CA LEU A 116 -2.08 -0.18 -16.80
C LEU A 116 -3.12 0.78 -17.39
N ALA A 117 -3.35 1.93 -16.76
CA ALA A 117 -4.34 2.89 -17.24
C ALA A 117 -3.97 3.47 -18.60
N ARG A 118 -2.69 3.83 -18.81
CA ARG A 118 -2.22 4.36 -20.10
C ARG A 118 -2.25 3.31 -21.20
N TRP A 119 -1.76 2.11 -20.90
CA TRP A 119 -1.73 1.02 -21.87
C TRP A 119 -3.14 0.66 -22.31
N LEU A 120 -4.05 0.41 -21.36
CA LEU A 120 -5.41 -0.01 -21.64
C LEU A 120 -6.17 1.05 -22.45
N ALA A 121 -6.07 2.33 -22.08
CA ALA A 121 -6.74 3.40 -22.81
C ALA A 121 -6.21 3.52 -24.25
N SER A 122 -4.90 3.42 -24.44
CA SER A 122 -4.27 3.51 -25.76
C SER A 122 -4.62 2.31 -26.64
N HIS A 123 -4.63 1.11 -26.06
CA HIS A 123 -4.90 -0.12 -26.79
C HIS A 123 -6.35 -0.16 -27.29
N ILE A 124 -7.32 0.10 -26.42
CA ILE A 124 -8.75 0.12 -26.76
C ILE A 124 -9.04 1.16 -27.85
N LEU A 125 -8.52 2.38 -27.70
CA LEU A 125 -8.89 3.50 -28.58
C LEU A 125 -8.16 3.49 -29.93
N ASP A 126 -6.97 2.91 -30.01
CA ASP A 126 -6.17 2.85 -31.25
C ASP A 126 -6.24 1.44 -31.85
N THR A 127 -5.70 0.44 -31.17
CA THR A 127 -5.50 -0.91 -31.71
C THR A 127 -6.81 -1.67 -31.90
N ASP A 128 -7.59 -1.88 -30.84
CA ASP A 128 -8.76 -2.77 -30.88
C ASP A 128 -9.88 -2.16 -31.72
N ARG A 129 -10.00 -0.83 -31.67
CA ARG A 129 -10.92 -0.07 -32.50
C ARG A 129 -10.54 -0.15 -33.98
N HIS A 130 -9.26 0.00 -34.32
CA HIS A 130 -8.80 -0.14 -35.70
C HIS A 130 -9.09 -1.56 -36.24
N MET A 131 -8.76 -2.59 -35.47
CA MET A 131 -9.03 -3.99 -35.82
C MET A 131 -10.53 -4.25 -35.97
N SER A 132 -11.36 -3.66 -35.10
CA SER A 132 -12.82 -3.74 -35.19
C SER A 132 -13.35 -3.15 -36.50
N TYR A 133 -12.87 -1.98 -36.92
CA TYR A 133 -13.25 -1.39 -38.21
C TYR A 133 -12.88 -2.29 -39.39
N ILE A 134 -11.69 -2.91 -39.37
CA ILE A 134 -11.28 -3.86 -40.42
C ILE A 134 -12.25 -5.05 -40.46
N VAL A 135 -12.55 -5.66 -39.32
CA VAL A 135 -13.46 -6.82 -39.27
C VAL A 135 -14.86 -6.45 -39.72
N PHE A 136 -15.39 -5.29 -39.33
CA PHE A 136 -16.70 -4.83 -39.81
C PHE A 136 -16.71 -4.61 -41.32
N ALA A 137 -15.65 -4.03 -41.90
CA ALA A 137 -15.54 -3.85 -43.34
C ALA A 137 -15.49 -5.19 -44.09
N LEU A 138 -14.72 -6.16 -43.58
CA LEU A 138 -14.67 -7.53 -44.12
C LEU A 138 -16.02 -8.24 -44.04
N GLN A 139 -16.73 -8.12 -42.91
CA GLN A 139 -18.08 -8.68 -42.74
C GLN A 139 -19.10 -8.06 -43.71
N ASN A 140 -18.90 -6.80 -44.11
CA ASN A 140 -19.70 -6.13 -45.14
C ASN A 140 -19.27 -6.46 -46.58
N GLY A 141 -18.37 -7.44 -46.76
CA GLY A 141 -18.00 -7.98 -48.07
C GLY A 141 -16.87 -7.24 -48.78
N LYS A 142 -16.16 -6.33 -48.10
CA LYS A 142 -14.97 -5.66 -48.66
C LYS A 142 -13.78 -6.60 -48.67
N SER A 143 -12.84 -6.37 -49.58
CA SER A 143 -11.54 -7.03 -49.54
C SER A 143 -10.69 -6.52 -48.36
N LEU A 144 -9.66 -7.29 -47.97
CA LEU A 144 -8.78 -6.92 -46.86
C LEU A 144 -8.09 -5.57 -47.06
N GLU A 145 -7.63 -5.29 -48.28
CA GLU A 145 -6.99 -4.00 -48.61
C GLU A 145 -7.97 -2.83 -48.50
N GLU A 146 -9.20 -3.00 -48.99
CA GLU A 146 -10.25 -1.98 -48.86
C GLU A 146 -10.65 -1.76 -47.39
N ALA A 147 -10.73 -2.84 -46.61
CA ALA A 147 -11.04 -2.81 -45.20
C ALA A 147 -9.98 -2.04 -44.39
N LYS A 148 -8.69 -2.27 -44.67
CA LYS A 148 -7.57 -1.54 -44.05
C LYS A 148 -7.61 -0.05 -44.38
N VAL A 149 -7.83 0.30 -45.66
CA VAL A 149 -7.92 1.71 -46.09
C VAL A 149 -9.10 2.43 -45.43
N GLU A 150 -10.25 1.76 -45.32
CA GLU A 150 -11.42 2.30 -44.64
C GLU A 150 -11.16 2.50 -43.14
N ALA A 151 -10.64 1.49 -42.45
CA ALA A 151 -10.31 1.58 -41.03
C ALA A 151 -9.33 2.73 -40.75
N GLN A 152 -8.27 2.84 -41.57
CA GLN A 152 -7.32 3.95 -41.49
C GLN A 152 -8.00 5.30 -41.69
N THR A 153 -8.94 5.40 -42.64
CA THR A 153 -9.69 6.63 -42.91
C THR A 153 -10.56 7.01 -41.71
N GLN A 154 -11.28 6.05 -41.12
CA GLN A 154 -12.09 6.26 -39.90
C GLN A 154 -11.24 6.69 -38.70
N MET A 155 -10.00 6.19 -38.62
CA MET A 155 -9.04 6.51 -37.56
C MET A 155 -8.18 7.75 -37.84
N SER A 156 -8.38 8.43 -38.97
CA SER A 156 -7.59 9.59 -39.38
C SER A 156 -8.26 10.93 -39.04
N GLY A 157 -7.53 12.03 -39.29
CA GLY A 157 -8.06 13.39 -39.17
C GLY A 157 -8.60 13.74 -37.78
N SER A 158 -9.88 14.13 -37.72
CA SER A 158 -10.55 14.53 -36.48
C SER A 158 -10.66 13.40 -35.45
N SER A 159 -10.80 12.15 -35.87
CA SER A 159 -10.87 11.00 -34.96
C SER A 159 -9.56 10.81 -34.20
N ARG A 160 -8.41 10.91 -34.89
CA ARG A 160 -7.09 10.81 -34.25
C ARG A 160 -6.83 11.94 -33.27
N LEU A 161 -7.27 13.17 -33.62
CA LEU A 161 -7.20 14.32 -32.70
C LEU A 161 -8.03 14.07 -31.44
N LEU A 162 -9.26 13.55 -31.59
CA LEU A 162 -10.12 13.23 -30.46
C LEU A 162 -9.50 12.17 -29.56
N ILE A 163 -8.96 11.09 -30.13
CA ILE A 163 -8.26 10.04 -29.36
C ILE A 163 -7.08 10.63 -28.58
N ASN A 164 -6.25 11.45 -29.22
CA ASN A 164 -5.11 12.08 -28.55
C ASN A 164 -5.56 13.00 -27.38
N ILE A 165 -6.66 13.74 -27.56
CA ILE A 165 -7.25 14.56 -26.49
C ILE A 165 -7.74 13.67 -25.35
N ILE A 166 -8.47 12.59 -25.66
CA ILE A 166 -8.96 11.64 -24.65
C ILE A 166 -7.78 11.04 -23.89
N LEU A 167 -6.77 10.49 -24.57
CA LEU A 167 -5.59 9.92 -23.94
C LEU A 167 -4.84 10.94 -23.07
N SER A 168 -4.75 12.20 -23.50
CA SER A 168 -4.15 13.28 -22.71
C SER A 168 -4.95 13.60 -21.45
N ILE A 169 -6.29 13.65 -21.55
CA ILE A 169 -7.18 13.85 -20.41
C ILE A 169 -7.05 12.69 -19.43
N TYR A 170 -7.07 11.44 -19.90
CA TYR A 170 -6.94 10.26 -19.05
C TYR A 170 -5.57 10.15 -18.40
N SER A 171 -4.50 10.47 -19.13
CA SER A 171 -3.15 10.52 -18.55
C SER A 171 -3.07 11.55 -17.43
N THR A 172 -3.68 12.73 -17.64
CA THR A 172 -3.77 13.78 -16.61
C THR A 172 -4.62 13.33 -15.42
N LEU A 173 -5.78 12.71 -15.69
CA LEU A 173 -6.68 12.21 -14.65
C LEU A 173 -6.03 11.12 -13.80
N SER A 174 -5.40 10.13 -14.44
CA SER A 174 -4.68 9.04 -13.77
C SER A 174 -3.52 9.58 -12.93
N SER A 175 -2.72 10.50 -13.48
CA SER A 175 -1.63 11.16 -12.75
C SER A 175 -2.13 11.93 -11.53
N ASN A 176 -3.18 12.74 -11.69
CA ASN A 176 -3.78 13.49 -10.58
C ASN A 176 -4.37 12.55 -9.52
N THR A 177 -5.01 11.46 -9.94
CA THR A 177 -5.57 10.45 -9.03
C THR A 177 -4.47 9.81 -8.19
N LEU A 178 -3.35 9.42 -8.81
CA LEU A 178 -2.18 8.90 -8.12
C LEU A 178 -1.60 9.92 -7.13
N HIS A 179 -1.49 11.19 -7.53
CA HIS A 179 -1.01 12.24 -6.66
C HIS A 179 -1.91 12.42 -5.42
N LEU A 180 -3.22 12.50 -5.62
CA LEU A 180 -4.21 12.60 -4.53
C LEU A 180 -4.19 11.36 -3.63
N MET A 181 -3.99 10.16 -4.18
CA MET A 181 -3.83 8.94 -3.38
C MET A 181 -2.62 9.02 -2.44
N ARG A 182 -1.48 9.56 -2.92
CA ARG A 182 -0.28 9.75 -2.08
C ARG A 182 -0.49 10.81 -1.00
N GLU A 183 -1.16 11.91 -1.34
CA GLU A 183 -1.53 12.92 -0.35
C GLU A 183 -2.47 12.35 0.70
N LEU A 184 -3.50 11.61 0.29
CA LEU A 184 -4.47 10.98 1.19
C LEU A 184 -3.79 10.05 2.20
N LYS A 185 -2.87 9.20 1.72
CA LYS A 185 -2.08 8.31 2.59
C LYS A 185 -1.24 9.11 3.60
N SER A 186 -0.64 10.21 3.16
CA SER A 186 0.14 11.09 4.04
C SER A 186 -0.76 11.76 5.09
N HIS A 187 -1.95 12.22 4.69
CA HIS A 187 -2.92 12.83 5.58
C HIS A 187 -3.40 11.86 6.68
N ILE A 188 -3.73 10.62 6.32
CA ILE A 188 -4.14 9.58 7.28
C ILE A 188 -3.02 9.34 8.30
N PHE A 189 -1.78 9.19 7.83
CA PHE A 189 -0.62 9.00 8.69
C PHE A 189 -0.40 10.19 9.66
N PHE A 190 -0.52 11.42 9.17
CA PHE A 190 -0.40 12.61 10.03
C PHE A 190 -1.56 12.72 11.02
N GLU A 191 -2.77 12.36 10.63
CA GLU A 191 -3.94 12.38 11.52
C GLU A 191 -3.78 11.40 12.69
N GLU A 192 -3.29 10.19 12.43
CA GLU A 192 -2.97 9.21 13.48
C GLU A 192 -1.88 9.71 14.42
N LYS A 193 -0.81 10.30 13.87
CA LYS A 193 0.28 10.87 14.66
C LYS A 193 -0.20 12.01 15.56
N ILE A 194 -1.05 12.90 15.04
CA ILE A 194 -1.65 13.99 15.82
C ILE A 194 -2.53 13.43 16.93
N LYS A 195 -3.39 12.44 16.63
CA LYS A 195 -4.23 11.78 17.65
C LYS A 195 -3.39 11.14 18.75
N TYR A 196 -2.30 10.47 18.40
CA TYR A 196 -1.38 9.90 19.38
C TYR A 196 -0.71 10.99 20.23
N GLN A 197 -0.23 12.06 19.62
CA GLN A 197 0.38 13.19 20.35
C GLN A 197 -0.60 13.87 21.32
N GLU A 198 -1.86 14.07 20.91
CA GLU A 198 -2.88 14.62 21.81
C GLU A 198 -3.18 13.70 22.99
N LYS A 199 -3.30 12.38 22.73
CA LYS A 199 -3.45 11.39 23.81
C LYS A 199 -2.25 11.42 24.77
N TYR A 200 -1.03 11.48 24.25
CA TYR A 200 0.19 11.55 25.05
C TYR A 200 0.27 12.82 25.89
N ARG A 201 -0.08 13.98 25.32
CA ARG A 201 -0.12 15.26 26.06
C ARG A 201 -1.16 15.24 27.17
N GLN A 202 -2.36 14.75 26.88
CA GLN A 202 -3.43 14.62 27.88
C GLN A 202 -2.99 13.68 29.00
N PHE A 203 -2.38 12.54 28.64
CA PHE A 203 -1.83 11.57 29.58
C PHE A 203 -0.79 12.20 30.53
N LEU A 204 0.21 12.91 29.99
CA LEU A 204 1.22 13.59 30.80
C LEU A 204 0.60 14.65 31.73
N PHE A 205 -0.41 15.37 31.25
CA PHE A 205 -1.11 16.36 32.06
C PHE A 205 -1.85 15.71 33.23
N GLU A 206 -2.61 14.64 32.98
CA GLU A 206 -3.32 13.89 34.03
C GLU A 206 -2.37 13.30 35.07
N LEU A 207 -1.25 12.72 34.61
CA LEU A 207 -0.20 12.20 35.49
C LEU A 207 0.43 13.32 36.33
N SER A 208 0.75 14.46 35.71
CA SER A 208 1.33 15.59 36.46
C SER A 208 0.37 16.11 37.53
N VAL A 209 -0.92 16.18 37.21
CA VAL A 209 -1.95 16.63 38.16
C VAL A 209 -2.14 15.64 39.30
N SER A 210 -2.07 14.33 39.04
CA SER A 210 -2.28 13.33 40.09
C SER A 210 -1.29 13.51 41.24
N PHE A 211 -0.04 13.91 40.97
CA PHE A 211 1.01 14.11 41.98
C PHE A 211 0.98 15.47 42.70
N ILE A 212 0.16 16.44 42.27
CA ILE A 212 0.13 17.77 42.90
C ILE A 212 -0.59 17.69 44.25
N ASN A 213 0.12 18.06 45.33
CA ASN A 213 -0.40 18.12 46.72
C ASN A 213 -0.87 16.78 47.31
N ILE A 214 -0.32 15.64 46.86
CA ILE A 214 -0.57 14.34 47.52
C ILE A 214 0.03 14.34 48.93
N PRO A 215 -0.69 13.88 49.97
CA PRO A 215 -0.11 13.61 51.28
C PRO A 215 1.00 12.55 51.23
N LEU A 216 2.08 12.72 52.01
CA LEU A 216 3.22 11.77 51.98
C LEU A 216 2.84 10.30 52.25
N HIS A 217 1.73 10.04 52.94
CA HIS A 217 1.28 8.67 53.22
C HIS A 217 0.57 7.98 52.05
N ASP A 218 0.12 8.75 51.04
CA ASP A 218 -0.54 8.25 49.84
C ASP A 218 0.41 8.20 48.63
N LEU A 219 1.66 8.65 48.80
CA LEU A 219 2.63 8.78 47.72
C LEU A 219 2.96 7.44 47.06
N ASP A 220 3.18 6.39 47.85
CA ASP A 220 3.54 5.06 47.34
C ASP A 220 2.42 4.50 46.45
N THR A 221 1.16 4.60 46.90
CA THR A 221 -0.01 4.19 46.12
C THR A 221 -0.15 5.00 44.83
N ALA A 222 0.12 6.31 44.89
CA ALA A 222 0.07 7.15 43.70
C ALA A 222 1.18 6.80 42.67
N ILE A 223 2.36 6.39 43.14
CA ILE A 223 3.43 5.89 42.28
C ILE A 223 3.03 4.57 41.62
N ASP A 224 2.44 3.64 42.37
CA ASP A 224 1.97 2.36 41.81
C ASP A 224 0.89 2.57 40.73
N GLU A 225 -0.12 3.40 41.00
CA GLU A 225 -1.17 3.73 40.03
C GLU A 225 -0.61 4.44 38.78
N ALA A 226 0.36 5.33 38.98
CA ALA A 226 1.04 6.02 37.88
C ALA A 226 1.83 5.04 37.01
N LEU A 227 2.55 4.10 37.64
CA LEU A 227 3.36 3.10 36.97
C LEU A 227 2.49 2.15 36.13
N GLU A 228 1.35 1.71 36.67
CA GLU A 228 0.33 0.97 35.94
C GLU A 228 -0.18 1.73 34.71
N LYS A 229 -0.58 2.99 34.91
CA LYS A 229 -1.11 3.83 33.83
C LYS A 229 -0.07 4.08 32.73
N MET A 230 1.19 4.34 33.10
CA MET A 230 2.29 4.51 32.15
C MET A 230 2.55 3.24 31.36
N ALA A 231 2.69 2.10 32.04
CA ALA A 231 2.94 0.81 31.41
C ALA A 231 1.80 0.43 30.46
N SER A 232 0.55 0.59 30.89
CA SER A 232 -0.63 0.32 30.08
C SER A 232 -0.73 1.24 28.85
N PHE A 233 -0.37 2.52 28.99
CA PHE A 233 -0.42 3.49 27.87
C PHE A 233 0.58 3.14 26.77
N VAL A 234 1.80 2.72 27.13
CA VAL A 234 2.84 2.34 26.16
C VAL A 234 2.75 0.87 25.73
N GLY A 235 1.86 0.08 26.34
CA GLY A 235 1.71 -1.35 26.07
C GLY A 235 2.89 -2.18 26.59
N ALA A 236 3.54 -1.75 27.67
CA ALA A 236 4.61 -2.52 28.30
C ALA A 236 4.02 -3.64 29.18
N ASP A 237 4.66 -4.81 29.18
CA ASP A 237 4.28 -5.93 30.03
C ASP A 237 4.72 -5.74 31.49
N ARG A 238 5.75 -4.92 31.70
CA ARG A 238 6.33 -4.62 33.02
C ARG A 238 6.93 -3.23 33.05
N ALA A 239 6.85 -2.57 34.20
CA ALA A 239 7.55 -1.30 34.45
C ALA A 239 8.17 -1.29 35.84
N TYR A 240 9.30 -0.57 35.97
CA TYR A 240 10.09 -0.50 37.20
C TYR A 240 10.53 0.93 37.50
N ILE A 241 10.76 1.20 38.78
CA ILE A 241 11.53 2.35 39.24
C ILE A 241 12.73 1.84 40.02
N PHE A 242 13.94 2.07 39.50
CA PHE A 242 15.18 1.75 40.20
C PHE A 242 15.76 2.98 40.90
N VAL A 243 16.26 2.77 42.11
CA VAL A 243 17.06 3.75 42.85
C VAL A 243 18.51 3.30 42.84
N TYR A 244 19.40 4.22 42.47
CA TYR A 244 20.85 4.02 42.48
C TYR A 244 21.46 4.48 43.80
N ASP A 245 22.22 3.61 44.47
CA ASP A 245 23.10 3.99 45.58
C ASP A 245 24.55 4.07 45.08
N VAL A 246 25.03 5.30 44.91
CA VAL A 246 26.38 5.59 44.41
C VAL A 246 27.46 5.22 45.44
N ASN A 247 27.16 5.28 46.73
CA ASN A 247 28.12 4.94 47.78
C ASN A 247 28.32 3.44 47.86
N ALA A 248 27.21 2.69 47.84
CA ALA A 248 27.22 1.23 47.86
C ALA A 248 27.56 0.62 46.48
N GLN A 249 27.52 1.41 45.40
CA GLN A 249 27.65 0.95 44.02
C GLN A 249 26.61 -0.13 43.68
N THR A 250 25.35 0.11 44.06
CA THR A 250 24.22 -0.81 43.84
C THR A 250 23.00 -0.11 43.24
N ALA A 251 22.09 -0.90 42.67
CA ALA A 251 20.77 -0.46 42.21
C ALA A 251 19.69 -1.37 42.81
N SER A 252 18.61 -0.77 43.30
CA SER A 252 17.48 -1.51 43.88
C SER A 252 16.18 -1.14 43.19
N ASN A 253 15.37 -2.14 42.88
CA ASN A 253 14.03 -1.94 42.36
C ASN A 253 13.11 -1.47 43.50
N THR A 254 12.51 -0.29 43.38
CA THR A 254 11.71 0.31 44.47
C THR A 254 10.20 0.23 44.21
N TYR A 255 9.79 0.28 42.94
CA TYR A 255 8.40 0.12 42.53
C TYR A 255 8.34 -0.75 41.29
N GLU A 256 7.34 -1.62 41.21
CA GLU A 256 7.13 -2.51 40.08
C GLU A 256 5.64 -2.62 39.78
N TRP A 257 5.32 -2.50 38.49
CA TRP A 257 4.05 -2.94 37.96
C TRP A 257 4.28 -4.09 36.96
N CYS A 258 3.45 -5.12 37.04
CA CYS A 258 3.46 -6.28 36.15
C CYS A 258 2.06 -6.51 35.59
N GLY A 259 1.96 -6.86 34.30
CA GLY A 259 0.74 -7.41 33.73
C GLY A 259 0.33 -8.74 34.40
N GLU A 260 -0.91 -9.18 34.16
CA GLU A 260 -1.53 -10.33 34.85
C GLU A 260 -0.71 -11.65 34.74
N ASP A 261 0.02 -11.83 33.64
CA ASP A 261 0.79 -13.05 33.34
C ASP A 261 2.30 -12.93 33.62
N ILE A 262 2.74 -11.83 34.24
CA ILE A 262 4.15 -11.49 34.39
C ILE A 262 4.60 -11.70 35.84
N ILE A 263 5.60 -12.57 36.04
CA ILE A 263 6.14 -12.89 37.37
C ILE A 263 6.85 -11.66 37.96
N PRO A 264 6.41 -11.13 39.13
CA PRO A 264 7.06 -9.98 39.77
C PRO A 264 8.50 -10.25 40.17
N GLN A 265 9.37 -9.26 39.98
CA GLN A 265 10.80 -9.29 40.28
C GLN A 265 11.21 -8.27 41.36
N LEU A 266 10.29 -7.48 41.91
CA LEU A 266 10.57 -6.48 42.94
C LEU A 266 11.39 -7.04 44.10
N LYS A 267 11.02 -8.22 44.61
CA LYS A 267 11.75 -8.83 45.75
C LYS A 267 13.10 -9.43 45.36
N VAL A 268 13.33 -9.67 44.08
CA VAL A 268 14.54 -10.34 43.56
C VAL A 268 15.60 -9.32 43.18
N LEU A 269 15.20 -8.22 42.53
CA LEU A 269 16.08 -7.20 41.99
C LEU A 269 16.42 -6.14 43.05
N GLN A 270 17.11 -6.55 44.10
CA GLN A 270 17.53 -5.69 45.21
C GLN A 270 19.05 -5.66 45.33
N GLU A 271 19.61 -4.49 45.63
CA GLU A 271 21.04 -4.27 45.89
C GLU A 271 21.96 -4.83 44.78
N LEU A 272 21.52 -4.74 43.52
CA LEU A 272 22.25 -5.28 42.38
C LEU A 272 23.54 -4.48 42.16
N PRO A 273 24.73 -5.12 42.12
CA PRO A 273 25.98 -4.41 41.84
C PRO A 273 25.95 -3.71 40.48
N LEU A 274 26.34 -2.44 40.42
CA LEU A 274 26.36 -1.68 39.14
C LEU A 274 27.30 -2.31 38.10
N SER A 275 28.26 -3.12 38.53
CA SER A 275 29.13 -3.90 37.63
C SER A 275 28.38 -4.91 36.75
N LEU A 276 27.16 -5.33 37.13
CA LEU A 276 26.31 -6.20 36.30
C LEU A 276 25.74 -5.47 35.08
N MET A 277 25.68 -4.14 35.14
CA MET A 277 25.09 -3.29 34.10
C MET A 277 26.07 -2.15 33.76
N PRO A 278 27.24 -2.46 33.16
CA PRO A 278 28.28 -1.47 32.96
C PRO A 278 27.80 -0.30 32.08
N GLY A 279 28.05 0.93 32.52
CA GLY A 279 27.69 2.13 31.78
C GLY A 279 26.24 2.57 31.95
N TRP A 280 25.38 1.78 32.63
CA TRP A 280 23.96 2.12 32.72
C TRP A 280 23.70 3.34 33.59
N TYR A 281 24.36 3.41 34.76
CA TYR A 281 24.26 4.54 35.66
C TYR A 281 24.76 5.84 35.00
N GLU A 282 25.89 5.77 34.28
CA GLU A 282 26.45 6.92 33.60
C GLU A 282 25.52 7.46 32.52
N THR A 283 24.86 6.58 31.77
CA THR A 283 23.89 6.95 30.72
C THR A 283 22.63 7.56 31.32
N HIS A 284 22.00 6.88 32.30
CA HIS A 284 20.81 7.42 32.96
C HIS A 284 21.07 8.73 33.71
N SER A 285 22.25 8.91 34.31
CA SER A 285 22.60 10.16 35.02
C SER A 285 22.78 11.36 34.08
N ARG A 286 23.01 11.13 32.78
CA ARG A 286 22.96 12.18 31.73
C ARG A 286 21.54 12.44 31.20
N GLY A 287 20.54 11.69 31.68
CA GLY A 287 19.18 11.73 31.14
C GLY A 287 19.05 11.05 29.78
N GLU A 288 20.03 10.24 29.40
CA GLU A 288 20.01 9.42 28.19
C GLU A 288 19.34 8.09 28.48
N ASP A 289 18.69 7.52 27.47
CA ASP A 289 18.02 6.24 27.52
C ASP A 289 18.96 5.09 27.10
N ILE A 290 18.68 3.90 27.64
CA ILE A 290 19.30 2.66 27.22
C ILE A 290 18.26 1.86 26.47
N PHE A 291 18.48 1.69 25.18
CA PHE A 291 17.58 0.97 24.30
C PHE A 291 18.17 -0.39 23.94
N ILE A 292 17.42 -1.44 24.23
CA ILE A 292 17.78 -2.83 23.92
C ILE A 292 16.65 -3.38 23.04
N GLU A 293 16.92 -3.52 21.74
CA GLU A 293 15.95 -4.00 20.76
C GLU A 293 15.57 -5.47 20.99
N ASP A 294 16.55 -6.30 21.34
CA ASP A 294 16.38 -7.71 21.58
C ASP A 294 17.22 -8.14 22.79
N VAL A 295 16.52 -8.47 23.88
CA VAL A 295 17.14 -8.92 25.13
C VAL A 295 17.86 -10.27 24.98
N THR A 296 17.50 -11.09 23.98
CA THR A 296 18.14 -12.39 23.71
C THR A 296 19.48 -12.25 23.00
N ALA A 297 19.73 -11.09 22.36
CA ALA A 297 20.99 -10.77 21.72
C ALA A 297 22.03 -10.21 22.68
N LEU A 298 21.66 -9.94 23.94
CA LEU A 298 22.61 -9.55 24.98
C LEU A 298 23.58 -10.72 25.25
N PRO A 299 24.86 -10.45 25.55
CA PRO A 299 25.76 -11.48 26.05
C PRO A 299 25.15 -12.15 27.28
N GLU A 300 25.36 -13.46 27.45
CA GLU A 300 24.95 -14.15 28.67
C GLU A 300 25.51 -13.39 29.89
N GLY A 301 24.60 -12.72 30.60
CA GLY A 301 24.89 -12.02 31.84
C GLY A 301 24.93 -13.03 32.99
N SER A 302 25.60 -12.64 34.08
CA SER A 302 25.77 -13.47 35.28
C SER A 302 24.51 -13.57 36.17
N LEU A 303 23.31 -13.46 35.61
CA LEU A 303 22.02 -13.62 36.30
C LEU A 303 21.12 -14.60 35.53
#